data_AF-A0A7X7PKZ2-F1
#
_entry.id   AF-A0A7X7PKZ2-F1
#
_cell.length_a   1.000
_cell.length_b   1.000
_cell.length_c   1.000
_cell.angle_alpha   90.00
_cell.angle_beta   90.00
_cell.angle_gamma   90.00
#
_symmetry.space_group_name_H-M   'P 1'
#
loop_
_entity.id
_entity.type
_entity.pdbx_description
1 polymer ?
#
loop_
_entity_poly.entity_id
_entity_poly.type
_entity_poly.pdbx_seq_one_letter_code
_entity_poly.pdbx_strand_id
1 'polypeptide(L)'
;MKIADVLTELDRLAPFQLAEPWDRVGLQVGSASADVSRLLVVLDVDEEALDQAARRGCQAILTHHPVIFQPLDAVTDAESSGALVARALREDVAVISAHTNLDKARGGLADVACALLGLEGVRPLEPAPAGWVKLVGFVPADELDTVRAAVFAAGAGVIGDYEHCSFALPGTGTFLPREGAHPTVGTVGADNTTDEVRLEVVVPRSARRAVLDAFVAAHSYEEPAYDVYPVEDELPTVGLGRVGYLERPLELGELAATVARVVHLPSVRVCGDQERRVTRVAVLPGSGSTAIPAAAGAVDVLITGDVKYHDADAAARLGLALIDVPHEVVEGLALERWTDRLGDALGVHGVAVEFLPRIERLWSFVSARTPQVPHLGVDDVGAEKSGNVFELFVDGGARGNPGPAGIGARLLGSDGEVTEELADYIGVATNNVAEYQALIAGLEMALDHGVHSLIVYADSELVVRQLNGQYKVKEPTLRVLYEQAQRLLRELPDVQIKHVPREQNVEADRLVNSAIDAARPRR
;
A
#
# COMPACT_ATOMS: atom_id res chain seq x y z
N MET A 1 -1.61 10.49 21.58
CA MET A 1 -0.54 9.47 21.43
C MET A 1 0.72 10.20 20.98
N LYS A 2 1.92 9.68 21.24
CA LYS A 2 3.17 10.22 20.69
C LYS A 2 3.58 9.47 19.42
N ILE A 3 4.40 10.10 18.57
CA ILE A 3 4.99 9.42 17.41
C ILE A 3 5.77 8.16 17.83
N ALA A 4 6.44 8.18 18.99
CA ALA A 4 7.12 7.01 19.55
C ALA A 4 6.17 5.82 19.72
N ASP A 5 4.94 6.04 20.19
CA ASP A 5 3.96 4.96 20.37
C ASP A 5 3.48 4.43 19.00
N VAL A 6 3.34 5.30 18.00
CA VAL A 6 3.04 4.88 16.62
C VAL A 6 4.14 4.00 16.06
N LEU A 7 5.41 4.35 16.30
CA LEU A 7 6.55 3.52 15.91
C LEU A 7 6.50 2.15 16.60
N THR A 8 6.08 2.07 17.87
CA THR A 8 5.92 0.79 18.57
C THR A 8 4.83 -0.08 17.93
N GLU A 9 3.68 0.47 17.59
CA GLU A 9 2.64 -0.30 16.90
C GLU A 9 3.04 -0.71 15.48
N LEU A 10 3.75 0.17 14.75
CA LEU A 10 4.31 -0.17 13.44
C LEU A 10 5.34 -1.30 13.55
N ASP A 11 6.24 -1.27 14.53
CA ASP A 11 7.23 -2.33 14.76
C ASP A 11 6.54 -3.66 15.13
N ARG A 12 5.39 -3.62 15.81
CA ARG A 12 4.61 -4.82 16.10
C ARG A 12 3.96 -5.41 14.84
N LEU A 13 3.43 -4.56 13.95
CA LEU A 13 2.74 -4.99 12.72
C LEU A 13 3.70 -5.36 11.60
N ALA A 14 4.78 -4.60 11.46
CA ALA A 14 5.82 -4.72 10.44
C ALA A 14 7.20 -4.39 11.04
N PRO A 15 7.82 -5.35 11.76
CA PRO A 15 9.04 -5.11 12.51
C PRO A 15 10.15 -4.48 11.67
N PHE A 16 10.69 -3.34 12.11
CA PHE A 16 11.71 -2.59 11.38
C PHE A 16 12.97 -3.42 11.11
N GLN A 17 13.25 -4.39 11.98
CA GLN A 17 14.36 -5.33 11.83
C GLN A 17 14.23 -6.25 10.61
N LEU A 18 13.02 -6.41 10.04
CA LEU A 18 12.81 -7.18 8.82
C LEU A 18 13.32 -6.43 7.58
N ALA A 19 13.48 -5.11 7.63
CA ALA A 19 13.91 -4.33 6.47
C ALA A 19 15.22 -4.87 5.88
N GLU A 20 15.38 -4.73 4.57
CA GLU A 20 16.65 -5.03 3.92
C GLU A 20 17.80 -4.20 4.53
N PRO A 21 19.04 -4.72 4.60
CA PRO A 21 20.16 -4.02 5.22
C PRO A 21 20.49 -2.65 4.61
N TRP A 22 20.14 -2.45 3.33
CA TRP A 22 20.33 -1.18 2.62
C TRP A 22 19.20 -0.18 2.88
N ASP A 23 18.06 -0.65 3.41
CA ASP A 23 16.83 0.12 3.51
C ASP A 23 16.80 1.02 4.75
N ARG A 24 16.01 2.09 4.68
CA ARG A 24 15.97 3.17 5.68
C ARG A 24 14.54 3.43 6.14
N VAL A 25 14.04 2.53 6.98
CA VAL A 25 12.68 2.54 7.53
C VAL A 25 12.62 3.24 8.89
N GLY A 26 11.42 3.54 9.37
CA GLY A 26 11.16 4.24 10.64
C GLY A 26 10.96 5.75 10.46
N LEU A 27 11.10 6.51 11.55
CA LEU A 27 10.94 7.96 11.55
C LEU A 27 12.09 8.63 10.77
N GLN A 28 11.78 9.25 9.63
CA GLN A 28 12.75 9.95 8.78
C GLN A 28 12.75 11.47 9.02
N VAL A 29 11.60 12.05 9.34
CA VAL A 29 11.42 13.50 9.55
C VAL A 29 10.54 13.75 10.77
N GLY A 30 10.89 14.73 11.61
CA GLY A 30 10.11 15.14 12.78
C GLY A 30 10.66 14.60 14.10
N SER A 31 9.80 14.50 15.12
CA SER A 31 10.18 14.12 16.48
C SER A 31 9.35 12.97 17.01
N ALA A 32 10.01 11.97 17.63
CA ALA A 32 9.34 10.87 18.31
C ALA A 32 8.46 11.33 19.50
N SER A 33 8.75 12.51 20.07
CA SER A 33 7.97 13.07 21.18
C SER A 33 6.81 13.98 20.75
N ALA A 34 6.61 14.18 19.44
CA ALA A 34 5.50 14.96 18.93
C ALA A 34 4.16 14.26 19.19
N ASP A 35 3.12 15.04 19.47
CA ASP A 35 1.76 14.53 19.63
C ASP A 35 1.16 14.19 18.26
N VAL A 36 0.44 13.07 18.21
CA VAL A 36 -0.28 12.62 17.02
C VAL A 36 -1.71 12.21 17.38
N SER A 37 -2.63 12.70 16.57
CA SER A 37 -4.06 12.38 16.61
C SER A 37 -4.62 12.00 15.23
N ARG A 38 -3.93 12.39 14.16
CA ARG A 38 -4.27 12.07 12.77
C ARG A 38 -3.01 11.71 11.99
N LEU A 39 -3.06 10.59 11.28
CA LEU A 39 -1.99 10.06 10.46
C LEU A 39 -2.50 9.79 9.04
N LEU A 40 -1.78 10.29 8.03
CA LEU A 40 -2.06 10.05 6.62
C LEU A 40 -1.17 8.92 6.10
N VAL A 41 -1.72 7.94 5.42
CA VAL A 41 -0.96 6.87 4.76
C VAL A 41 -0.91 7.14 3.26
N VAL A 42 0.30 7.09 2.69
CA VAL A 42 0.56 7.32 1.26
C VAL A 42 1.54 6.28 0.73
N LEU A 43 1.52 6.04 -0.59
CA LEU A 43 2.56 5.21 -1.22
C LEU A 43 3.89 5.98 -1.33
N ASP A 44 3.81 7.21 -1.85
CA ASP A 44 4.92 8.15 -2.02
C ASP A 44 4.61 9.47 -1.32
N VAL A 45 5.63 10.13 -0.74
CA VAL A 45 5.48 11.52 -0.26
C VAL A 45 5.78 12.47 -1.40
N ASP A 46 4.81 13.32 -1.74
CA ASP A 46 4.94 14.43 -2.68
C ASP A 46 4.29 15.72 -2.13
N GLU A 47 4.25 16.77 -2.94
CA GLU A 47 3.66 18.06 -2.55
C GLU A 47 2.15 17.94 -2.26
N GLU A 48 1.43 17.07 -2.98
CA GLU A 48 -0.01 16.86 -2.76
C GLU A 48 -0.26 16.10 -1.47
N ALA A 49 0.57 15.10 -1.14
CA ALA A 49 0.51 14.39 0.13
C ALA A 49 0.67 15.36 1.32
N LEU A 50 1.61 16.30 1.24
CA LEU A 50 1.81 17.34 2.27
C LEU A 50 0.64 18.33 2.31
N ASP A 51 0.13 18.77 1.16
CA ASP A 51 -1.09 19.59 1.08
C ASP A 51 -2.29 18.91 1.75
N GLN A 52 -2.50 17.63 1.48
CA GLN A 52 -3.59 16.85 2.05
C GLN A 52 -3.42 16.63 3.54
N ALA A 53 -2.19 16.34 4.00
CA ALA A 53 -1.89 16.24 5.43
C ALA A 53 -2.22 17.55 6.14
N ALA A 54 -1.81 18.69 5.59
CA ALA A 54 -2.13 20.01 6.16
C ALA A 54 -3.63 20.29 6.17
N ARG A 55 -4.35 20.04 5.07
CA ARG A 55 -5.81 20.26 4.96
C ARG A 55 -6.62 19.40 5.95
N ARG A 56 -6.17 18.17 6.19
CA ARG A 56 -6.83 17.22 7.09
C ARG A 56 -6.35 17.34 8.54
N GLY A 57 -5.38 18.21 8.79
CA GLY A 57 -4.78 18.39 10.11
C GLY A 57 -4.08 17.13 10.61
N CYS A 58 -3.36 16.43 9.73
CA CYS A 58 -2.51 15.29 10.07
C CYS A 58 -1.19 15.77 10.67
N GLN A 59 -0.73 15.13 11.75
CA GLN A 59 0.57 15.40 12.37
C GLN A 59 1.66 14.46 11.85
N ALA A 60 1.27 13.41 11.13
CA ALA A 60 2.18 12.41 10.61
C ALA A 60 1.73 11.91 9.23
N ILE A 61 2.71 11.56 8.41
CA ILE A 61 2.57 10.78 7.19
C ILE A 61 3.32 9.46 7.38
N LEU A 62 2.65 8.33 7.12
CA LEU A 62 3.30 7.04 6.88
C LEU A 62 3.41 6.83 5.37
N THR A 63 4.61 6.58 4.89
CA THR A 63 4.89 6.29 3.48
C THR A 63 5.44 4.88 3.31
N HIS A 64 5.08 4.21 2.22
CA HIS A 64 5.75 2.96 1.84
C HIS A 64 7.16 3.26 1.32
N HIS A 65 7.26 4.10 0.29
CA HIS A 65 8.55 4.50 -0.25
C HIS A 65 9.24 5.57 0.62
N PRO A 66 10.49 5.34 1.07
CA PRO A 66 11.21 6.29 1.90
C PRO A 66 11.41 7.64 1.20
N VAL A 67 11.04 8.76 1.84
CA VAL A 67 11.32 10.12 1.30
C VAL A 67 12.82 10.42 1.32
N ILE A 68 13.53 9.91 2.33
CA ILE A 68 15.00 9.88 2.41
C ILE A 68 15.45 8.45 2.04
N PHE A 69 15.54 8.15 0.75
CA PHE A 69 16.04 6.86 0.27
C PHE A 69 17.58 6.79 0.31
N GLN A 70 18.24 7.85 -0.16
CA GLN A 70 19.68 8.05 -0.02
C GLN A 70 19.95 9.15 1.03
N PRO A 71 21.10 9.10 1.72
CA PRO A 71 21.50 10.20 2.59
C PRO A 71 21.48 11.54 1.85
N LEU A 72 20.86 12.56 2.44
CA LEU A 72 20.81 13.91 1.87
C LEU A 72 22.13 14.64 2.15
N ASP A 73 22.76 15.18 1.10
CA ASP A 73 23.93 16.05 1.24
C ASP A 73 23.54 17.43 1.79
N ALA A 74 22.33 17.91 1.45
CA ALA A 74 21.78 19.17 1.92
C ALA A 74 20.24 19.13 1.98
N VAL A 75 19.66 20.02 2.79
CA VAL A 75 18.21 20.22 2.88
C VAL A 75 17.89 21.61 2.31
N THR A 76 17.55 21.64 1.02
CA THR A 76 17.25 22.86 0.24
C THR A 76 16.07 22.61 -0.70
N ASP A 77 15.59 23.66 -1.36
CA ASP A 77 14.56 23.59 -2.42
C ASP A 77 15.11 23.16 -3.79
N ALA A 78 16.40 22.82 -3.88
CA ALA A 78 17.05 22.44 -5.14
C ALA A 78 16.82 20.97 -5.53
N GLU A 79 16.67 20.07 -4.54
CA GLU A 79 16.42 18.65 -4.74
C GLU A 79 15.03 18.27 -4.20
N SER A 80 14.32 17.38 -4.90
CA SER A 80 12.94 17.02 -4.56
C SER A 80 12.80 16.47 -3.13
N SER A 81 13.63 15.52 -2.73
CA SER A 81 13.59 14.96 -1.36
C SER A 81 13.95 16.00 -0.30
N GLY A 82 14.97 16.83 -0.54
CA GLY A 82 15.37 17.91 0.37
C GLY A 82 14.25 18.94 0.56
N ALA A 83 13.55 19.30 -0.51
CA ALA A 83 12.44 20.25 -0.49
C ALA A 83 11.26 19.71 0.33
N LEU A 84 10.90 18.43 0.11
CA LEU A 84 9.82 17.76 0.85
C LEU A 84 10.15 17.65 2.33
N VAL A 85 11.37 17.27 2.70
CA VAL A 85 11.83 17.24 4.10
C VAL A 85 11.78 18.63 4.73
N ALA A 86 12.28 19.65 4.04
CA ALA A 86 12.25 21.04 4.52
C ALA A 86 10.82 21.56 4.71
N ARG A 87 9.88 21.12 3.86
CA ARG A 87 8.47 21.46 3.95
C ARG A 87 7.80 20.75 5.12
N ALA A 88 7.95 19.43 5.22
CA ALA A 88 7.38 18.64 6.32
C ALA A 88 7.81 19.18 7.70
N LEU A 89 9.09 19.55 7.86
CA LEU A 89 9.59 20.19 9.09
C LEU A 89 8.96 21.56 9.37
N ARG A 90 8.73 22.39 8.35
CA ARG A 90 8.10 23.71 8.53
C ARG A 90 6.63 23.62 8.89
N GLU A 91 5.97 22.55 8.47
CA GLU A 91 4.55 22.28 8.71
C GLU A 91 4.32 21.38 9.94
N ASP A 92 5.38 21.06 10.68
CA ASP A 92 5.35 20.18 11.86
C ASP A 92 4.71 18.80 11.58
N VAL A 93 4.93 18.27 10.37
CA VAL A 93 4.47 16.94 9.93
C VAL A 93 5.61 15.93 10.03
N ALA A 94 5.43 14.91 10.88
CA ALA A 94 6.37 13.79 10.94
C ALA A 94 6.24 12.89 9.71
N VAL A 95 7.34 12.33 9.22
CA VAL A 95 7.33 11.35 8.11
C VAL A 95 7.97 10.06 8.57
N ILE A 96 7.20 8.97 8.50
CA ILE A 96 7.60 7.62 8.89
C ILE A 96 7.59 6.75 7.63
N SER A 97 8.60 5.92 7.44
CA SER A 97 8.65 4.95 6.34
C SER A 97 8.47 3.52 6.83
N ALA A 98 7.64 2.74 6.15
CA ALA A 98 7.55 1.29 6.29
C ALA A 98 7.60 0.69 4.89
N HIS A 99 8.75 0.18 4.48
CA HIS A 99 9.10 -0.21 3.12
C HIS A 99 9.28 -1.73 3.05
N THR A 100 10.53 -2.21 2.90
CA THR A 100 10.79 -3.66 2.78
C THR A 100 10.45 -4.46 4.05
N ASN A 101 10.42 -3.82 5.22
CA ASN A 101 9.90 -4.45 6.44
C ASN A 101 8.41 -4.79 6.29
N LEU A 102 7.63 -3.90 5.67
CA LEU A 102 6.21 -4.11 5.43
C LEU A 102 5.97 -5.14 4.32
N ASP A 103 6.83 -5.19 3.29
CA ASP A 103 6.77 -6.25 2.27
C ASP A 103 7.00 -7.64 2.86
N LYS A 104 7.87 -7.73 3.88
CA LYS A 104 8.22 -8.99 4.54
C LYS A 104 7.23 -9.40 5.63
N ALA A 105 6.59 -8.43 6.27
CA ALA A 105 5.78 -8.63 7.46
C ALA A 105 4.63 -9.60 7.25
N ARG A 106 4.22 -10.26 8.35
CA ARG A 106 3.04 -11.11 8.36
C ARG A 106 1.79 -10.25 8.26
N GLY A 107 0.97 -10.54 7.25
CA GLY A 107 -0.16 -9.71 6.85
C GLY A 107 0.26 -8.34 6.32
N GLY A 108 1.47 -8.25 5.74
CA GLY A 108 1.98 -7.08 5.00
C GLY A 108 1.49 -7.06 3.54
N LEU A 109 2.13 -6.27 2.69
CA LEU A 109 1.61 -6.00 1.32
C LEU A 109 1.44 -7.27 0.48
N ALA A 110 2.42 -8.19 0.53
CA ALA A 110 2.36 -9.42 -0.25
C ALA A 110 1.22 -10.36 0.22
N ASP A 111 0.95 -10.43 1.52
CA ASP A 111 -0.17 -11.21 2.06
C ASP A 111 -1.52 -10.62 1.64
N VAL A 112 -1.64 -9.29 1.69
CA VAL A 112 -2.84 -8.58 1.24
C VAL A 112 -3.07 -8.79 -0.26
N ALA A 113 -2.02 -8.68 -1.08
CA ALA A 113 -2.11 -8.94 -2.52
C ALA A 113 -2.53 -10.39 -2.83
N CYS A 114 -1.99 -11.38 -2.10
CA CYS A 114 -2.44 -12.77 -2.23
C CYS A 114 -3.92 -12.96 -1.83
N ALA A 115 -4.38 -12.30 -0.76
CA ALA A 115 -5.77 -12.35 -0.34
C ALA A 115 -6.73 -11.75 -1.38
N LEU A 116 -6.36 -10.63 -2.00
CA LEU A 116 -7.13 -10.01 -3.09
C LEU A 116 -7.24 -10.92 -4.33
N LEU A 117 -6.23 -11.76 -4.56
CA LEU A 117 -6.21 -12.76 -5.64
C LEU A 117 -6.86 -14.10 -5.25
N GLY A 118 -7.31 -14.26 -4.00
CA GLY A 118 -7.93 -15.49 -3.51
C GLY A 118 -6.97 -16.69 -3.43
N LEU A 119 -5.68 -16.44 -3.19
CA LEU A 119 -4.69 -17.52 -3.05
C LEU A 119 -4.76 -18.18 -1.67
N GLU A 120 -4.68 -19.51 -1.65
CA GLU A 120 -4.70 -20.32 -0.43
C GLU A 120 -3.32 -20.82 -0.03
N GLY A 121 -3.15 -21.19 1.24
CA GLY A 121 -1.92 -21.81 1.76
C GLY A 121 -0.69 -20.90 1.66
N VAL A 122 -0.90 -19.60 1.80
CA VAL A 122 0.10 -18.55 1.55
C VAL A 122 1.28 -18.66 2.53
N ARG A 123 2.50 -18.64 1.98
CA ARG A 123 3.78 -18.63 2.72
C ARG A 123 4.81 -17.74 2.02
N PRO A 124 5.88 -17.28 2.69
CA PRO A 124 6.94 -16.50 2.05
C PRO A 124 7.55 -17.22 0.82
N LEU A 125 7.84 -16.45 -0.23
CA LEU A 125 8.62 -16.95 -1.38
C LEU A 125 10.10 -17.05 -1.00
N GLU A 126 10.62 -15.98 -0.38
CA GLU A 126 11.97 -15.90 0.16
C GLU A 126 11.85 -15.65 1.67
N PRO A 127 11.81 -16.71 2.50
CA PRO A 127 11.70 -16.57 3.96
C PRO A 127 12.78 -15.64 4.52
N ALA A 128 12.38 -14.74 5.43
CA ALA A 128 13.33 -13.87 6.09
C ALA A 128 14.19 -14.70 7.05
N PRO A 129 15.47 -14.34 7.22
CA PRO A 129 16.28 -15.00 8.20
C PRO A 129 15.70 -14.75 9.60
N ALA A 130 15.52 -15.79 10.43
CA ALA A 130 15.18 -15.65 11.84
C ALA A 130 16.21 -14.79 12.57
N GLY A 131 17.45 -14.80 12.08
CA GLY A 131 18.55 -14.03 12.63
C GLY A 131 18.78 -14.44 14.08
N TRP A 132 18.59 -15.71 14.42
CA TRP A 132 18.72 -16.19 15.79
C TRP A 132 19.96 -17.05 15.97
N VAL A 133 20.43 -17.08 17.21
CA VAL A 133 21.37 -18.09 17.70
C VAL A 133 20.79 -18.70 18.98
N LYS A 134 21.21 -19.91 19.31
CA LYS A 134 20.93 -20.49 20.62
C LYS A 134 22.13 -20.25 21.52
N LEU A 135 21.93 -19.48 22.59
CA LEU A 135 22.88 -19.44 23.70
C LEU A 135 22.61 -20.64 24.60
N VAL A 136 23.66 -21.38 24.90
CA VAL A 136 23.65 -22.45 25.89
C VAL A 136 24.72 -22.12 26.93
N GLY A 137 24.31 -21.86 28.16
CA GLY A 137 25.21 -21.58 29.28
C GLY A 137 25.07 -22.63 30.38
N PHE A 138 26.15 -22.85 31.15
CA PHE A 138 26.15 -23.76 32.29
C PHE A 138 26.26 -22.94 33.56
N VAL A 139 25.22 -22.99 34.41
CA VAL A 139 25.01 -22.06 35.52
C VAL A 139 24.85 -22.83 36.84
N PRO A 140 25.43 -22.37 37.97
CA PRO A 140 25.11 -22.89 39.29
C PRO A 140 23.59 -22.90 39.54
N ALA A 141 23.08 -23.97 40.16
CA ALA A 141 21.64 -24.16 40.31
C ALA A 141 20.95 -23.05 41.12
N ASP A 142 21.65 -22.42 42.06
CA ASP A 142 21.20 -21.31 42.89
C ASP A 142 21.26 -19.93 42.19
N GLU A 143 21.92 -19.84 41.03
CA GLU A 143 22.07 -18.60 40.24
C GLU A 143 21.18 -18.56 39.00
N LEU A 144 20.52 -19.67 38.65
CA LEU A 144 19.75 -19.82 37.43
C LEU A 144 18.77 -18.67 37.17
N ASP A 145 17.97 -18.29 38.18
CA ASP A 145 16.96 -17.24 38.02
C ASP A 145 17.58 -15.84 37.85
N THR A 146 18.70 -15.57 38.52
CA THR A 146 19.47 -14.32 38.37
C THR A 146 20.02 -14.19 36.96
N VAL A 147 20.65 -15.26 36.45
CA VAL A 147 21.20 -15.28 35.09
C VAL A 147 20.10 -15.19 34.04
N ARG A 148 18.98 -15.90 34.21
CA ARG A 148 17.81 -15.81 33.33
C ARG A 148 17.27 -14.38 33.24
N ALA A 149 17.04 -13.74 34.37
CA ALA A 149 16.56 -12.35 34.41
C ALA A 149 17.50 -11.40 33.65
N ALA A 150 18.81 -11.56 33.82
CA ALA A 150 19.82 -10.74 33.15
C ALA A 150 19.81 -10.90 31.62
N VAL A 151 19.80 -12.15 31.12
CA VAL A 151 19.79 -12.38 29.66
C VAL A 151 18.47 -11.97 29.01
N PHE A 152 17.34 -12.12 29.71
CA PHE A 152 16.05 -11.65 29.20
C PHE A 152 15.96 -10.13 29.13
N ALA A 153 16.44 -9.43 30.17
CA ALA A 153 16.53 -7.97 30.15
C ALA A 153 17.44 -7.46 29.02
N ALA A 154 18.42 -8.26 28.60
CA ALA A 154 19.30 -7.97 27.46
C ALA A 154 18.69 -8.36 26.09
N GLY A 155 17.47 -8.89 26.04
CA GLY A 155 16.73 -9.19 24.80
C GLY A 155 16.75 -10.64 24.35
N ALA A 156 17.18 -11.58 25.20
CA ALA A 156 17.07 -13.01 24.92
C ALA A 156 15.63 -13.52 25.19
N GLY A 157 15.25 -14.64 24.56
CA GLY A 157 14.03 -15.37 24.91
C GLY A 157 12.72 -14.75 24.41
N VAL A 158 12.77 -13.91 23.36
CA VAL A 158 11.58 -13.40 22.69
C VAL A 158 11.29 -14.25 21.44
N ILE A 159 10.10 -14.84 21.36
CA ILE A 159 9.64 -15.68 20.25
C ILE A 159 8.19 -15.30 19.93
N GLY A 160 7.97 -14.58 18.83
CA GLY A 160 6.63 -14.07 18.50
C GLY A 160 6.06 -13.22 19.63
N ASP A 161 4.84 -13.55 20.08
CA ASP A 161 4.16 -12.85 21.18
C ASP A 161 4.58 -13.33 22.58
N TYR A 162 5.62 -14.16 22.70
CA TYR A 162 6.09 -14.72 23.97
C TYR A 162 7.46 -14.15 24.36
N GLU A 163 7.60 -13.77 25.63
CA GLU A 163 8.85 -13.28 26.24
C GLU A 163 9.34 -14.24 27.34
N HIS A 164 10.61 -14.07 27.76
CA HIS A 164 11.25 -14.88 28.80
C HIS A 164 11.31 -16.40 28.49
N CYS A 165 11.35 -16.77 27.20
CA CYS A 165 11.43 -18.16 26.73
C CYS A 165 12.83 -18.76 26.97
N SER A 166 12.95 -19.76 27.85
CA SER A 166 14.17 -20.54 28.07
C SER A 166 13.88 -22.00 28.39
N PHE A 167 14.84 -22.89 28.15
CA PHE A 167 14.82 -24.28 28.61
C PHE A 167 15.98 -24.52 29.58
N ALA A 168 15.77 -25.35 30.61
CA ALA A 168 16.77 -25.62 31.63
C ALA A 168 16.82 -27.12 31.96
N LEU A 169 18.02 -27.68 32.05
CA LEU A 169 18.24 -29.08 32.39
C LEU A 169 19.36 -29.20 33.45
N PRO A 170 19.10 -29.82 34.62
CA PRO A 170 20.16 -30.13 35.58
C PRO A 170 21.18 -31.12 35.01
N GLY A 171 22.44 -30.96 35.38
CA GLY A 171 23.55 -31.81 34.98
C GLY A 171 24.75 -31.68 35.92
N THR A 172 25.83 -32.38 35.58
CA THR A 172 27.08 -32.36 36.35
C THR A 172 28.21 -31.86 35.47
N GLY A 173 28.83 -30.74 35.86
CA GLY A 173 30.05 -30.21 35.24
C GLY A 173 31.29 -30.90 35.81
N THR A 174 32.32 -31.09 34.98
CA THR A 174 33.62 -31.64 35.39
C THR A 174 34.75 -30.73 34.94
N PHE A 175 35.72 -30.45 35.81
CA PHE A 175 36.84 -29.58 35.47
C PHE A 175 38.09 -29.85 36.32
N LEU A 176 39.26 -29.50 35.79
CA LEU A 176 40.56 -29.58 36.46
C LEU A 176 41.21 -28.19 36.44
N PRO A 177 41.11 -27.40 37.53
CA PRO A 177 41.73 -26.08 37.60
C PRO A 177 43.25 -26.22 37.55
N ARG A 178 43.89 -25.47 36.64
CA ARG A 178 45.35 -25.45 36.49
C ARG A 178 46.00 -24.50 37.51
N GLU A 179 47.31 -24.62 37.67
CA GLU A 179 48.09 -23.67 38.46
C GLU A 179 47.86 -22.23 37.95
N GLY A 180 47.47 -21.33 38.86
CA GLY A 180 47.09 -19.95 38.54
C GLY A 180 45.59 -19.69 38.42
N ALA A 181 44.73 -20.72 38.42
CA ALA A 181 43.27 -20.53 38.45
C ALA A 181 42.75 -20.17 39.84
N HIS A 182 41.67 -19.38 39.90
CA HIS A 182 40.96 -19.02 41.13
C HIS A 182 39.51 -19.53 41.10
N PRO A 183 39.29 -20.86 41.10
CA PRO A 183 37.96 -21.41 40.91
C PRO A 183 37.03 -21.04 42.07
N THR A 184 35.80 -20.64 41.76
CA THR A 184 34.75 -20.37 42.75
C THR A 184 34.44 -21.62 43.60
N VAL A 185 34.54 -22.80 42.98
CA VAL A 185 34.32 -24.11 43.62
C VAL A 185 35.42 -25.07 43.18
N GLY A 186 35.90 -25.92 44.10
CA GLY A 186 36.87 -26.99 43.80
C GLY A 186 38.32 -26.70 44.20
N THR A 187 39.20 -27.67 43.97
CA THR A 187 40.62 -27.64 44.36
C THR A 187 41.52 -27.62 43.14
N VAL A 188 42.50 -26.71 43.12
CA VAL A 188 43.52 -26.62 42.05
C VAL A 188 44.36 -27.89 41.98
N GLY A 189 44.58 -28.41 40.77
CA GLY A 189 45.37 -29.61 40.52
C GLY A 189 44.67 -30.94 40.76
N ALA A 190 43.36 -30.95 41.03
CA ALA A 190 42.53 -32.15 41.17
C ALA A 190 41.29 -32.10 40.27
N ASP A 191 40.78 -33.24 39.84
CA ASP A 191 39.50 -33.32 39.14
C ASP A 191 38.36 -32.93 40.09
N ASN A 192 37.52 -32.00 39.67
CA ASN A 192 36.37 -31.51 40.42
C ASN A 192 35.08 -31.80 39.64
N THR A 193 33.99 -31.90 40.40
CA THR A 193 32.62 -32.00 39.87
C THR A 193 31.75 -30.96 40.56
N THR A 194 30.75 -30.44 39.86
CA THR A 194 29.76 -29.53 40.44
C THR A 194 28.39 -29.73 39.78
N ASP A 195 27.33 -29.52 40.55
CA ASP A 195 25.96 -29.54 40.02
C ASP A 195 25.70 -28.22 39.29
N GLU A 196 25.25 -28.32 38.04
CA GLU A 196 24.98 -27.17 37.17
C GLU A 196 23.64 -27.33 36.47
N VAL A 197 23.13 -26.23 35.95
CA VAL A 197 21.98 -26.19 35.07
C VAL A 197 22.44 -25.73 33.69
N ARG A 198 22.21 -26.58 32.70
CA ARG A 198 22.31 -26.21 31.29
C ARG A 198 21.11 -25.33 30.94
N LEU A 199 21.33 -24.03 30.82
CA LEU A 199 20.36 -23.03 30.39
C LEU A 199 20.46 -22.82 28.89
N GLU A 200 19.34 -22.94 28.18
CA GLU A 200 19.26 -22.68 26.75
C GLU A 200 18.25 -21.59 26.43
N VAL A 201 18.67 -20.58 25.66
CA VAL A 201 17.83 -19.43 25.31
C VAL A 201 18.07 -19.02 23.86
N VAL A 202 17.01 -18.63 23.15
CA VAL A 202 17.15 -18.04 21.81
C VAL A 202 17.59 -16.59 21.93
N VAL A 203 18.47 -16.15 21.05
CA VAL A 203 19.06 -14.81 21.09
C VAL A 203 19.02 -14.21 19.70
N PRO A 204 18.41 -13.02 19.52
CA PRO A 204 18.57 -12.25 18.30
C PRO A 204 20.06 -11.99 18.02
N ARG A 205 20.52 -12.23 16.80
CA ARG A 205 21.92 -11.99 16.39
C ARG A 205 22.37 -10.56 16.66
N SER A 206 21.45 -9.60 16.53
CA SER A 206 21.65 -8.18 16.88
C SER A 206 21.93 -7.96 18.37
N ALA A 207 21.21 -8.67 19.25
CA ALA A 207 21.35 -8.61 20.70
C ALA A 207 22.47 -9.53 21.25
N ARG A 208 23.06 -10.40 20.40
CA ARG A 208 24.04 -11.42 20.82
C ARG A 208 25.12 -10.88 21.74
N ARG A 209 25.73 -9.74 21.40
CA ARG A 209 26.82 -9.19 22.23
C ARG A 209 26.32 -8.74 23.61
N ALA A 210 25.23 -7.97 23.63
CA ALA A 210 24.62 -7.49 24.88
C ALA A 210 24.18 -8.65 25.79
N VAL A 211 23.57 -9.68 25.21
CA VAL A 211 23.13 -10.89 25.95
C VAL A 211 24.31 -11.67 26.50
N LEU A 212 25.39 -11.84 25.74
CA LEU A 212 26.60 -12.52 26.24
C LEU A 212 27.27 -11.73 27.37
N ASP A 213 27.38 -10.41 27.21
CA ASP A 213 27.94 -9.54 28.26
C ASP A 213 27.08 -9.60 29.53
N ALA A 214 25.75 -9.62 29.40
CA ALA A 214 24.82 -9.78 30.52
C ALA A 214 24.92 -11.18 31.18
N PHE A 215 25.05 -12.25 30.38
CA PHE A 215 25.24 -13.60 30.88
C PHE A 215 26.52 -13.70 31.74
N VAL A 216 27.65 -13.21 31.22
CA VAL A 216 28.93 -13.24 31.93
C VAL A 216 28.88 -12.39 33.20
N ALA A 217 28.30 -11.20 33.15
CA ALA A 217 28.23 -10.29 34.29
C ALA A 217 27.33 -10.81 35.44
N ALA A 218 26.33 -11.63 35.13
CA ALA A 218 25.39 -12.18 36.12
C ALA A 218 25.85 -13.51 36.74
N HIS A 219 27.00 -14.05 36.30
CA HIS A 219 27.49 -15.38 36.64
C HIS A 219 28.63 -15.29 37.69
N SER A 220 28.66 -16.17 38.69
CA SER A 220 29.68 -16.10 39.75
C SER A 220 31.07 -16.62 39.37
N TYR A 221 31.16 -17.50 38.36
CA TYR A 221 32.44 -17.97 37.85
C TYR A 221 33.25 -16.86 37.19
N GLU A 222 34.57 -16.90 37.36
CA GLU A 222 35.52 -16.00 36.69
C GLU A 222 35.45 -16.13 35.15
N GLU A 223 35.34 -17.37 34.66
CA GLU A 223 35.19 -17.69 33.24
C GLU A 223 33.95 -18.59 33.04
N PRO A 224 32.74 -18.00 32.88
CA PRO A 224 31.53 -18.77 32.62
C PRO A 224 31.62 -19.54 31.29
N ALA A 225 31.29 -20.84 31.33
CA ALA A 225 31.25 -21.67 30.12
C ALA A 225 29.92 -21.46 29.38
N TYR A 226 30.01 -21.14 28.08
CA TYR A 226 28.85 -21.06 27.20
C TYR A 226 29.20 -21.39 25.76
N ASP A 227 28.19 -21.85 25.03
CA ASP A 227 28.21 -22.13 23.60
C ASP A 227 27.17 -21.27 22.87
N VAL A 228 27.48 -20.91 21.62
CA VAL A 228 26.54 -20.23 20.73
C VAL A 228 26.35 -21.08 19.48
N TYR A 229 25.17 -21.69 19.36
CA TYR A 229 24.82 -22.52 18.21
C TYR A 229 24.09 -21.71 17.15
N PRO A 230 24.45 -21.83 15.86
CA PRO A 230 23.55 -21.41 14.79
C PRO A 230 22.31 -22.29 14.81
N VAL A 231 21.14 -21.69 14.64
CA VAL A 231 19.87 -22.41 14.43
C VAL A 231 19.44 -22.24 12.97
N GLU A 232 18.72 -23.22 12.45
CA GLU A 232 18.12 -23.12 11.11
C GLU A 232 17.20 -21.89 11.09
N ASP A 233 17.47 -21.01 10.15
CA ASP A 233 17.41 -19.57 10.37
C ASP A 233 16.30 -18.96 9.53
N GLU A 234 15.16 -19.62 9.33
CA GLU A 234 14.06 -19.08 8.52
C GLU A 234 12.81 -18.87 9.38
N LEU A 235 12.24 -17.67 9.31
CA LEU A 235 10.93 -17.42 9.89
C LEU A 235 9.87 -17.89 8.89
N PRO A 236 9.07 -18.91 9.21
CA PRO A 236 8.16 -19.53 8.23
C PRO A 236 6.99 -18.62 7.81
N THR A 237 6.83 -17.48 8.46
CA THR A 237 5.66 -16.59 8.30
C THR A 237 6.01 -15.18 7.83
N VAL A 238 7.29 -14.84 7.68
CA VAL A 238 7.75 -13.54 7.18
C VAL A 238 8.87 -13.72 6.16
N GLY A 239 9.01 -12.79 5.23
CA GLY A 239 9.93 -12.91 4.10
C GLY A 239 9.41 -12.21 2.85
N LEU A 240 10.25 -12.05 1.83
CA LEU A 240 9.86 -11.36 0.61
C LEU A 240 8.92 -12.22 -0.24
N GLY A 241 7.92 -11.55 -0.80
CA GLY A 241 6.90 -12.15 -1.63
C GLY A 241 6.11 -13.25 -0.92
N ARG A 242 5.14 -13.81 -1.63
CA ARG A 242 4.30 -14.90 -1.15
C ARG A 242 4.06 -15.92 -2.24
N VAL A 243 4.08 -17.19 -1.87
CA VAL A 243 3.63 -18.30 -2.71
C VAL A 243 2.32 -18.81 -2.14
N GLY A 244 1.33 -18.96 -3.02
CA GLY A 244 0.05 -19.59 -2.70
C GLY A 244 -0.46 -20.44 -3.85
N TYR A 245 -1.64 -21.01 -3.64
CA TYR A 245 -2.29 -21.93 -4.57
C TYR A 245 -3.63 -21.37 -5.00
N LEU A 246 -3.93 -21.48 -6.30
CA LEU A 246 -5.29 -21.30 -6.80
C LEU A 246 -6.16 -22.50 -6.37
N GLU A 247 -7.42 -22.24 -6.02
CA GLU A 247 -8.41 -23.29 -5.69
C GLU A 247 -8.52 -24.36 -6.79
N ARG A 248 -8.39 -23.94 -8.05
CA ARG A 248 -8.33 -24.82 -9.22
C ARG A 248 -7.33 -24.31 -10.25
N PRO A 249 -6.72 -25.19 -11.07
CA PRO A 249 -5.83 -24.75 -12.14
C PRO A 249 -6.55 -23.86 -13.16
N LEU A 250 -5.96 -22.70 -13.47
CA LEU A 250 -6.41 -21.76 -14.50
C LEU A 250 -5.43 -21.72 -15.66
N GLU A 251 -5.87 -21.29 -16.84
CA GLU A 251 -4.94 -20.88 -17.89
C GLU A 251 -4.24 -19.58 -17.47
N LEU A 252 -2.98 -19.39 -17.87
CA LEU A 252 -2.20 -18.20 -17.54
C LEU A 252 -2.90 -16.91 -18.01
N GLY A 253 -3.55 -16.93 -19.17
CA GLY A 253 -4.35 -15.81 -19.67
C GLY A 253 -5.57 -15.49 -18.80
N GLU A 254 -6.25 -16.51 -18.27
CA GLU A 254 -7.39 -16.34 -17.35
C GLU A 254 -6.95 -15.73 -16.01
N LEU A 255 -5.81 -16.19 -15.48
CA LEU A 255 -5.22 -15.61 -14.29
C LEU A 255 -4.82 -14.15 -14.54
N ALA A 256 -4.17 -13.84 -15.66
CA ALA A 256 -3.79 -12.47 -16.02
C ALA A 256 -5.00 -11.54 -16.15
N ALA A 257 -6.10 -12.01 -16.74
CA ALA A 257 -7.35 -11.26 -16.79
C ALA A 257 -7.96 -11.03 -15.39
N THR A 258 -7.84 -12.03 -14.50
CA THR A 258 -8.27 -11.89 -13.11
C THR A 258 -7.44 -10.85 -12.38
N VAL A 259 -6.11 -10.88 -12.52
CA VAL A 259 -5.19 -9.88 -11.96
C VAL A 259 -5.57 -8.49 -12.46
N ALA A 260 -5.70 -8.29 -13.78
CA ALA A 260 -6.07 -7.00 -14.36
C ALA A 260 -7.36 -6.44 -13.77
N ARG A 261 -8.40 -7.28 -13.59
CA ARG A 261 -9.66 -6.89 -12.98
C ARG A 261 -9.51 -6.51 -11.50
N VAL A 262 -8.77 -7.31 -10.72
CA VAL A 262 -8.53 -7.04 -9.29
C VAL A 262 -7.80 -5.72 -9.08
N VAL A 263 -6.84 -5.41 -9.96
CA VAL A 263 -6.05 -4.17 -9.87
C VAL A 263 -6.63 -3.01 -10.68
N HIS A 264 -7.86 -3.15 -11.19
CA HIS A 264 -8.56 -2.13 -11.97
C HIS A 264 -7.74 -1.59 -13.16
N LEU A 265 -7.12 -2.50 -13.91
CA LEU A 265 -6.38 -2.23 -15.13
C LEU A 265 -7.09 -2.81 -16.36
N PRO A 266 -7.03 -2.11 -17.51
CA PRO A 266 -7.60 -2.65 -18.75
C PRO A 266 -6.84 -3.88 -19.24
N SER A 267 -5.53 -3.96 -18.95
CA SER A 267 -4.68 -5.10 -19.28
C SER A 267 -3.41 -5.11 -18.43
N VAL A 268 -2.75 -6.27 -18.40
CA VAL A 268 -1.43 -6.49 -17.78
C VAL A 268 -0.51 -7.14 -18.81
N ARG A 269 0.81 -7.05 -18.61
CA ARG A 269 1.78 -7.71 -19.49
C ARG A 269 1.99 -9.15 -19.02
N VAL A 270 2.09 -10.09 -19.95
CA VAL A 270 2.28 -11.51 -19.64
C VAL A 270 3.49 -12.05 -20.39
N CYS A 271 4.34 -12.80 -19.71
CA CYS A 271 5.42 -13.58 -20.29
C CYS A 271 5.14 -15.07 -20.08
N GLY A 272 5.04 -15.83 -21.17
CA GLY A 272 4.73 -17.26 -21.14
C GLY A 272 3.56 -17.62 -22.07
N ASP A 273 3.34 -18.92 -22.23
CA ASP A 273 2.20 -19.46 -22.96
C ASP A 273 0.90 -19.21 -22.19
N GLN A 274 -0.02 -18.43 -22.77
CA GLN A 274 -1.27 -18.05 -22.13
C GLN A 274 -2.23 -19.23 -21.92
N GLU A 275 -2.09 -20.31 -22.69
CA GLU A 275 -2.90 -21.53 -22.57
C GLU A 275 -2.32 -22.50 -21.52
N ARG A 276 -1.12 -22.22 -21.00
CA ARG A 276 -0.49 -23.04 -19.96
C ARG A 276 -1.33 -23.00 -18.69
N ARG A 277 -1.62 -24.17 -18.12
CA ARG A 277 -2.25 -24.29 -16.81
C ARG A 277 -1.28 -23.94 -15.69
N VAL A 278 -1.72 -23.08 -14.78
CA VAL A 278 -0.99 -22.62 -13.60
C VAL A 278 -1.81 -22.91 -12.33
N THR A 279 -1.15 -23.26 -11.23
CA THR A 279 -1.79 -23.49 -9.93
C THR A 279 -1.00 -22.85 -8.80
N ARG A 280 0.33 -22.94 -8.87
CA ARG A 280 1.25 -22.33 -7.90
C ARG A 280 1.60 -20.92 -8.37
N VAL A 281 1.25 -19.93 -7.57
CA VAL A 281 1.40 -18.50 -7.90
C VAL A 281 2.30 -17.87 -6.86
N ALA A 282 3.36 -17.18 -7.31
CA ALA A 282 4.09 -16.25 -6.47
C ALA A 282 3.58 -14.82 -6.71
N VAL A 283 3.52 -14.01 -5.66
CA VAL A 283 3.21 -12.57 -5.72
C VAL A 283 4.29 -11.82 -4.96
N LEU A 284 4.94 -10.87 -5.61
CA LEU A 284 5.89 -9.95 -4.99
C LEU A 284 5.54 -8.54 -5.50
N PRO A 285 4.79 -7.75 -4.72
CA PRO A 285 4.47 -6.37 -5.08
C PRO A 285 5.74 -5.53 -5.31
N GLY A 286 5.64 -4.48 -6.12
CA GLY A 286 6.77 -3.63 -6.44
C GLY A 286 7.75 -4.25 -7.45
N SER A 287 9.04 -4.00 -7.27
CA SER A 287 10.10 -4.39 -8.22
C SER A 287 10.71 -5.77 -7.89
N GLY A 288 9.95 -6.84 -8.13
CA GLY A 288 10.30 -8.21 -7.74
C GLY A 288 11.04 -9.07 -8.77
N SER A 289 11.60 -8.51 -9.84
CA SER A 289 12.31 -9.33 -10.84
C SER A 289 13.56 -10.03 -10.30
N THR A 290 14.12 -9.55 -9.18
CA THR A 290 15.19 -10.24 -8.45
C THR A 290 14.77 -11.59 -7.88
N ALA A 291 13.48 -11.84 -7.68
CA ALA A 291 12.95 -13.10 -7.15
C ALA A 291 12.78 -14.21 -8.20
N ILE A 292 13.04 -13.92 -9.49
CA ILE A 292 12.95 -14.91 -10.59
C ILE A 292 13.74 -16.20 -10.28
N PRO A 293 14.99 -16.17 -9.77
CA PRO A 293 15.73 -17.38 -9.43
C PRO A 293 15.08 -18.20 -8.30
N ALA A 294 14.49 -17.54 -7.30
CA ALA A 294 13.81 -18.21 -6.19
C ALA A 294 12.44 -18.78 -6.62
N ALA A 295 11.74 -18.09 -7.51
CA ALA A 295 10.45 -18.52 -8.06
C ALA A 295 10.59 -19.67 -9.07
N ALA A 296 11.67 -19.71 -9.83
CA ALA A 296 11.92 -20.73 -10.84
C ALA A 296 11.91 -22.15 -10.25
N GLY A 297 11.02 -23.01 -10.76
CA GLY A 297 10.83 -24.38 -10.28
C GLY A 297 9.95 -24.49 -9.01
N ALA A 298 9.86 -23.43 -8.21
CA ALA A 298 9.00 -23.38 -7.03
C ALA A 298 7.53 -23.10 -7.38
N VAL A 299 7.29 -22.21 -8.36
CA VAL A 299 5.95 -21.80 -8.80
C VAL A 299 5.77 -21.91 -10.31
N ASP A 300 4.54 -21.79 -10.78
CA ASP A 300 4.21 -21.82 -12.20
C ASP A 300 4.27 -20.41 -12.81
N VAL A 301 3.93 -19.39 -12.02
CA VAL A 301 3.89 -17.98 -12.41
C VAL A 301 4.29 -17.06 -11.25
N LEU A 302 5.02 -15.98 -11.56
CA LEU A 302 5.33 -14.88 -10.64
C LEU A 302 4.58 -13.61 -11.10
N ILE A 303 3.83 -13.02 -10.18
CA ILE A 303 3.14 -11.73 -10.34
C ILE A 303 3.98 -10.66 -9.63
N THR A 304 4.46 -9.67 -10.38
CA THR A 304 5.35 -8.61 -9.88
C THR A 304 5.25 -7.38 -10.79
N GLY A 305 5.88 -6.26 -10.42
CA GLY A 305 6.10 -5.12 -11.31
C GLY A 305 7.54 -4.96 -11.79
N ASP A 306 7.73 -3.94 -12.61
CA ASP A 306 9.01 -3.47 -13.17
C ASP A 306 9.83 -4.54 -13.92
N VAL A 307 9.16 -5.52 -14.53
CA VAL A 307 9.87 -6.56 -15.29
C VAL A 307 10.53 -5.96 -16.52
N LYS A 308 11.86 -6.05 -16.59
CA LYS A 308 12.65 -5.64 -17.76
C LYS A 308 12.67 -6.75 -18.80
N TYR A 309 13.05 -6.40 -20.03
CA TYR A 309 13.16 -7.36 -21.13
C TYR A 309 14.07 -8.56 -20.79
N HIS A 310 15.25 -8.31 -20.22
CA HIS A 310 16.19 -9.38 -19.88
C HIS A 310 15.70 -10.25 -18.72
N ASP A 311 14.92 -9.68 -17.80
CA ASP A 311 14.31 -10.42 -16.70
C ASP A 311 13.24 -11.38 -17.26
N ALA A 312 12.41 -10.91 -18.19
CA ALA A 312 11.42 -11.74 -18.88
C ALA A 312 12.07 -12.86 -19.71
N ASP A 313 13.13 -12.58 -20.46
CA ASP A 313 13.89 -13.61 -21.20
C ASP A 313 14.51 -14.65 -20.25
N ALA A 314 15.06 -14.22 -19.11
CA ALA A 314 15.60 -15.11 -18.10
C ALA A 314 14.53 -16.02 -17.47
N ALA A 315 13.38 -15.46 -17.09
CA ALA A 315 12.26 -16.24 -16.56
C ALA A 315 11.75 -17.27 -17.58
N ALA A 316 11.61 -16.87 -18.86
CA ALA A 316 11.18 -17.77 -19.92
C ALA A 316 12.14 -18.95 -20.11
N ARG A 317 13.46 -18.72 -20.06
CA ARG A 317 14.47 -19.80 -20.12
C ARG A 317 14.41 -20.76 -18.94
N LEU A 318 13.97 -20.27 -17.77
CA LEU A 318 13.77 -21.06 -16.57
C LEU A 318 12.39 -21.75 -16.52
N GLY A 319 11.54 -21.54 -17.54
CA GLY A 319 10.19 -22.08 -17.59
C GLY A 319 9.22 -21.44 -16.59
N LEU A 320 9.54 -20.25 -16.08
CA LEU A 320 8.69 -19.46 -15.20
C LEU A 320 7.86 -18.48 -16.03
N ALA A 321 6.54 -18.50 -15.84
CA ALA A 321 5.68 -17.46 -16.40
C ALA A 321 5.72 -16.19 -15.55
N LEU A 322 5.53 -15.02 -16.15
CA LEU A 322 5.42 -13.75 -15.44
C LEU A 322 4.10 -13.05 -15.79
N ILE A 323 3.48 -12.42 -14.79
CA ILE A 323 2.46 -11.40 -14.99
C ILE A 323 3.02 -10.11 -14.42
N ASP A 324 3.28 -9.15 -15.30
CA ASP A 324 3.86 -7.87 -14.96
C ASP A 324 2.76 -6.81 -14.81
N VAL A 325 2.65 -6.28 -13.59
CA VAL A 325 1.67 -5.29 -13.17
C VAL A 325 2.43 -4.03 -12.74
N PRO A 326 2.03 -2.81 -13.15
CA PRO A 326 2.69 -1.59 -12.75
C PRO A 326 2.92 -1.52 -11.23
N HIS A 327 4.14 -1.15 -10.86
CA HIS A 327 4.66 -1.14 -9.49
C HIS A 327 3.69 -0.46 -8.53
N GLU A 328 3.30 0.77 -8.85
CA GLU A 328 2.49 1.61 -7.96
C GLU A 328 1.07 1.07 -7.74
N VAL A 329 0.58 0.21 -8.64
CA VAL A 329 -0.81 -0.25 -8.62
C VAL A 329 -0.99 -1.36 -7.59
N VAL A 330 -0.13 -2.38 -7.61
CA VAL A 330 -0.25 -3.51 -6.66
C VAL A 330 0.06 -3.05 -5.25
N GLU A 331 1.13 -2.27 -5.07
CA GLU A 331 1.50 -1.75 -3.76
C GLU A 331 0.46 -0.76 -3.24
N GLY A 332 -0.02 0.17 -4.07
CA GLY A 332 -1.04 1.14 -3.66
C GLY A 332 -2.33 0.47 -3.19
N LEU A 333 -2.81 -0.53 -3.94
CA LEU A 333 -4.02 -1.29 -3.57
C LEU A 333 -3.79 -2.13 -2.30
N ALA A 334 -2.63 -2.77 -2.17
CA ALA A 334 -2.30 -3.54 -0.98
C ALA A 334 -2.14 -2.64 0.26
N LEU A 335 -1.55 -1.46 0.10
CA LEU A 335 -1.34 -0.49 1.16
C LEU A 335 -2.65 0.15 1.62
N GLU A 336 -3.57 0.45 0.69
CA GLU A 336 -4.93 0.90 1.01
C GLU A 336 -5.61 -0.09 1.96
N ARG A 337 -5.64 -1.37 1.59
CA ARG A 337 -6.25 -2.43 2.41
C ARG A 337 -5.49 -2.67 3.71
N TRP A 338 -4.17 -2.54 3.70
CA TRP A 338 -3.36 -2.66 4.91
C TRP A 338 -3.60 -1.49 5.88
N THR A 339 -3.98 -0.32 5.36
CA THR A 339 -4.28 0.87 6.18
C THR A 339 -5.40 0.61 7.18
N ASP A 340 -6.40 -0.20 6.85
CA ASP A 340 -7.46 -0.61 7.78
C ASP A 340 -6.88 -1.28 9.03
N ARG A 341 -5.90 -2.17 8.86
CA ARG A 341 -5.25 -2.88 9.96
C ARG A 341 -4.43 -1.93 10.85
N LEU A 342 -3.78 -0.94 10.25
CA LEU A 342 -3.10 0.10 11.02
C LEU A 342 -4.10 1.00 11.75
N GLY A 343 -5.21 1.33 11.09
CA GLY A 343 -6.33 2.07 11.67
C GLY A 343 -6.92 1.39 12.89
N ASP A 344 -7.12 0.07 12.85
CA ASP A 344 -7.57 -0.71 14.00
C ASP A 344 -6.57 -0.66 15.16
N ALA A 345 -5.27 -0.82 14.87
CA ALA A 345 -4.22 -0.82 15.88
C ALA A 345 -4.01 0.55 16.54
N LEU A 346 -4.14 1.64 15.79
CA LEU A 346 -3.94 3.00 16.31
C LEU A 346 -5.24 3.65 16.81
N GLY A 347 -6.40 3.20 16.30
CA GLY A 347 -7.72 3.73 16.65
C GLY A 347 -8.09 3.49 18.11
N VAL A 348 -7.63 2.39 18.72
CA VAL A 348 -7.81 2.12 20.16
C VAL A 348 -7.10 3.15 21.05
N HIS A 349 -6.14 3.89 20.48
CA HIS A 349 -5.40 4.97 21.13
C HIS A 349 -5.87 6.37 20.71
N GLY A 350 -6.97 6.46 19.95
CA GLY A 350 -7.57 7.72 19.51
C GLY A 350 -6.84 8.41 18.36
N VAL A 351 -6.04 7.69 17.58
CA VAL A 351 -5.40 8.21 16.37
C VAL A 351 -6.24 7.80 15.16
N ALA A 352 -6.73 8.78 14.40
CA ALA A 352 -7.40 8.53 13.13
C ALA A 352 -6.37 8.30 12.02
N VAL A 353 -6.56 7.24 11.25
CA VAL A 353 -5.70 6.87 10.12
C VAL A 353 -6.50 6.97 8.84
N GLU A 354 -5.96 7.66 7.84
CA GLU A 354 -6.61 7.83 6.54
C GLU A 354 -5.63 7.47 5.43
N PHE A 355 -6.08 6.72 4.42
CA PHE A 355 -5.30 6.48 3.21
C PHE A 355 -5.57 7.59 2.18
N LEU A 356 -4.52 8.08 1.52
CA LEU A 356 -4.64 8.93 0.35
C LEU A 356 -4.22 8.14 -0.89
N PRO A 357 -5.17 7.79 -1.79
CA PRO A 357 -4.81 7.17 -3.05
C PRO A 357 -4.05 8.17 -3.92
N ARG A 358 -3.09 7.66 -4.70
CA ARG A 358 -2.37 8.49 -5.67
C ARG A 358 -3.35 8.95 -6.75
N ILE A 359 -3.58 10.26 -6.84
CA ILE A 359 -4.55 10.86 -7.77
C ILE A 359 -4.04 10.78 -9.22
N GLU A 360 -2.74 11.00 -9.44
CA GLU A 360 -2.09 10.90 -10.75
C GLU A 360 -1.21 9.65 -10.83
N ARG A 361 -1.59 8.68 -11.68
CA ARG A 361 -0.72 7.54 -11.99
C ARG A 361 0.48 7.99 -12.80
N LEU A 362 1.65 7.40 -12.51
CA LEU A 362 2.85 7.62 -13.32
C LEU A 362 2.63 7.12 -14.76
N TRP A 363 1.92 6.00 -14.91
CA TRP A 363 1.60 5.41 -16.20
C TRP A 363 0.13 5.62 -16.56
N SER A 364 -0.11 6.16 -17.76
CA SER A 364 -1.46 6.24 -18.36
C SER A 364 -1.64 5.18 -19.45
N PHE A 365 -2.77 4.48 -19.43
CA PHE A 365 -3.12 3.55 -20.49
C PHE A 365 -3.71 4.30 -21.68
N VAL A 366 -3.12 4.09 -22.85
CA VAL A 366 -3.67 4.61 -24.11
C VAL A 366 -4.38 3.44 -24.79
N SER A 367 -5.71 3.49 -24.85
CA SER A 367 -6.45 2.61 -25.75
C SER A 367 -6.10 2.99 -27.18
N ALA A 368 -5.76 1.99 -28.00
CA ALA A 368 -5.55 2.21 -29.43
C ALA A 368 -6.85 2.79 -30.00
N ARG A 369 -6.87 4.10 -30.28
CA ARG A 369 -7.94 4.69 -31.08
C ARG A 369 -7.85 3.99 -32.43
N THR A 370 -8.84 3.16 -32.76
CA THR A 370 -9.01 2.69 -34.13
C THR A 370 -9.09 3.95 -35.00
N PRO A 371 -8.15 4.18 -35.94
CA PRO A 371 -8.32 5.26 -36.89
C PRO A 371 -9.66 5.01 -37.60
N GLN A 372 -10.54 6.01 -37.66
CA GLN A 372 -11.67 5.93 -38.59
C GLN A 372 -11.08 5.80 -39.99
N VAL A 373 -11.04 4.57 -40.49
CA VAL A 373 -10.76 4.30 -41.90
C VAL A 373 -11.94 4.92 -42.67
N PRO A 374 -11.71 5.80 -43.66
CA PRO A 374 -12.80 6.31 -44.48
C PRO A 374 -13.52 5.11 -45.11
N HIS A 375 -14.78 4.91 -44.77
CA HIS A 375 -15.61 3.85 -45.34
C HIS A 375 -15.69 4.04 -46.86
N LEU A 376 -14.94 3.23 -47.61
CA LEU A 376 -15.25 2.97 -49.02
C LEU A 376 -16.43 1.98 -49.01
N GLY A 377 -17.56 2.47 -49.54
CA GLY A 377 -18.84 1.80 -49.48
C GLY A 377 -18.81 0.37 -50.03
N VAL A 378 -19.29 -0.55 -49.21
CA VAL A 378 -19.90 -1.80 -49.64
C VAL A 378 -21.06 -2.06 -48.68
N ASP A 379 -22.25 -2.20 -49.25
CA ASP A 379 -23.52 -2.43 -48.54
C ASP A 379 -23.61 -3.85 -47.95
N ASP A 380 -24.41 -3.93 -46.86
CA ASP A 380 -24.92 -5.09 -46.13
C ASP A 380 -23.88 -6.00 -45.43
N VAL A 381 -24.06 -6.44 -44.18
CA VAL A 381 -25.23 -7.13 -43.66
C VAL A 381 -25.39 -6.85 -42.15
N GLY A 382 -26.64 -6.77 -41.69
CA GLY A 382 -27.01 -6.43 -40.31
C GLY A 382 -26.36 -7.24 -39.19
N ALA A 383 -26.07 -6.53 -38.10
CA ALA A 383 -25.94 -7.09 -36.76
C ALA A 383 -26.50 -6.07 -35.76
N GLU A 384 -27.61 -6.43 -35.12
CA GLU A 384 -28.20 -5.71 -33.99
C GLU A 384 -27.16 -5.56 -32.86
N LYS A 385 -27.03 -4.35 -32.31
CA LYS A 385 -26.49 -4.14 -30.96
C LYS A 385 -27.50 -3.30 -30.18
N SER A 386 -28.43 -3.99 -29.55
CA SER A 386 -29.22 -3.45 -28.44
C SER A 386 -28.31 -3.27 -27.22
N GLY A 387 -27.78 -2.06 -27.04
CA GLY A 387 -27.23 -1.62 -25.76
C GLY A 387 -28.25 -0.77 -25.03
N ASN A 388 -28.42 -0.96 -23.73
CA ASN A 388 -29.21 -0.07 -22.88
C ASN A 388 -28.48 1.29 -22.79
N VAL A 389 -28.86 2.23 -23.65
CA VAL A 389 -28.33 3.60 -23.64
C VAL A 389 -29.05 4.40 -22.56
N PHE A 390 -28.29 5.02 -21.66
CA PHE A 390 -28.82 5.92 -20.65
C PHE A 390 -28.74 7.37 -21.14
N GLU A 391 -29.62 8.21 -20.63
CA GLU A 391 -29.61 9.64 -20.92
C GLU A 391 -29.36 10.45 -19.65
N LEU A 392 -28.42 11.38 -19.70
CA LEU A 392 -28.08 12.25 -18.58
C LEU A 392 -28.34 13.70 -18.98
N PHE A 393 -29.21 14.40 -18.25
CA PHE A 393 -29.47 15.83 -18.42
C PHE A 393 -28.78 16.58 -17.29
N VAL A 394 -27.96 17.59 -17.60
CA VAL A 394 -27.25 18.39 -16.61
C VAL A 394 -27.47 19.88 -16.84
N ASP A 395 -27.52 20.65 -15.75
CA ASP A 395 -27.56 22.11 -15.76
C ASP A 395 -26.85 22.66 -14.52
N GLY A 396 -26.19 23.80 -14.65
CA GLY A 396 -25.56 24.51 -13.55
C GLY A 396 -25.76 26.02 -13.67
N GLY A 397 -26.24 26.66 -12.60
CA GLY A 397 -26.60 28.07 -12.65
C GLY A 397 -26.23 28.83 -11.38
N ALA A 398 -25.86 30.11 -11.55
CA ALA A 398 -25.64 31.06 -10.47
C ALA A 398 -26.63 32.23 -10.51
N ARG A 399 -27.17 32.61 -9.34
CA ARG A 399 -28.03 33.80 -9.20
C ARG A 399 -27.19 35.05 -9.00
N GLY A 400 -26.84 35.66 -10.13
CA GLY A 400 -25.74 36.62 -10.22
C GLY A 400 -24.47 35.88 -10.60
N ASN A 401 -23.64 36.46 -11.48
CA ASN A 401 -22.47 35.78 -12.04
C ASN A 401 -21.20 36.61 -11.78
N PRO A 402 -20.39 36.30 -10.73
CA PRO A 402 -20.57 35.20 -9.77
C PRO A 402 -21.66 35.48 -8.70
N GLY A 403 -22.22 34.42 -8.12
CA GLY A 403 -23.30 34.49 -7.14
C GLY A 403 -23.66 33.11 -6.57
N PRO A 404 -24.66 33.01 -5.66
CA PRO A 404 -25.12 31.73 -5.12
C PRO A 404 -25.52 30.78 -6.26
N ALA A 405 -24.91 29.61 -6.29
CA ALA A 405 -24.96 28.69 -7.40
C ALA A 405 -25.40 27.29 -6.98
N GLY A 406 -26.05 26.59 -7.90
CA GLY A 406 -26.51 25.22 -7.72
C GLY A 406 -26.27 24.41 -8.98
N ILE A 407 -26.31 23.09 -8.80
CA ILE A 407 -26.15 22.12 -9.86
C ILE A 407 -27.34 21.16 -9.88
N GLY A 408 -27.70 20.69 -11.07
CA GLY A 408 -28.77 19.75 -11.31
C GLY A 408 -28.33 18.68 -12.30
N ALA A 409 -28.62 17.42 -11.99
CA ALA A 409 -28.42 16.31 -12.93
C ALA A 409 -29.58 15.31 -12.83
N ARG A 410 -29.98 14.74 -13.97
CA ARG A 410 -31.07 13.76 -14.06
C ARG A 410 -30.68 12.62 -15.00
N LEU A 411 -30.56 11.42 -14.45
CA LEU A 411 -30.20 10.21 -15.17
C LEU A 411 -31.47 9.40 -15.49
N LEU A 412 -31.66 9.07 -16.76
CA LEU A 412 -32.74 8.24 -17.26
C LEU A 412 -32.21 6.88 -17.71
N GLY A 413 -32.93 5.83 -17.35
CA GLY A 413 -32.72 4.48 -17.86
C GLY A 413 -33.07 4.34 -19.34
N SER A 414 -32.71 3.20 -19.93
CA SER A 414 -33.06 2.88 -21.32
C SER A 414 -34.57 2.71 -21.56
N ASP A 415 -35.36 2.57 -20.50
CA ASP A 415 -36.82 2.55 -20.50
C ASP A 415 -37.44 3.96 -20.45
N GLY A 416 -36.62 5.01 -20.28
CA GLY A 416 -37.04 6.40 -20.15
C GLY A 416 -37.47 6.78 -18.73
N GLU A 417 -37.39 5.86 -17.76
CA GLU A 417 -37.69 6.12 -16.36
C GLU A 417 -36.50 6.81 -15.67
N VAL A 418 -36.79 7.58 -14.63
CA VAL A 418 -35.75 8.25 -13.84
C VAL A 418 -35.03 7.23 -12.97
N THR A 419 -33.72 7.09 -13.21
CA THR A 419 -32.83 6.30 -12.36
C THR A 419 -32.46 7.09 -11.10
N GLU A 420 -32.00 8.34 -11.28
CA GLU A 420 -31.60 9.21 -10.18
C GLU A 420 -31.66 10.70 -10.58
N GLU A 421 -31.92 11.56 -9.60
CA GLU A 421 -31.85 13.02 -9.72
C GLU A 421 -30.93 13.58 -8.63
N LEU A 422 -30.05 14.50 -9.01
CA LEU A 422 -29.13 15.21 -8.13
C LEU A 422 -29.43 16.70 -8.18
N ALA A 423 -29.55 17.32 -7.01
CA ALA A 423 -29.68 18.75 -6.83
C ALA A 423 -28.84 19.19 -5.64
N ASP A 424 -27.82 20.03 -5.87
CA ASP A 424 -26.93 20.46 -4.79
C ASP A 424 -26.53 21.94 -4.89
N TYR A 425 -26.30 22.56 -3.73
CA TYR A 425 -25.87 23.94 -3.60
C TYR A 425 -24.35 24.01 -3.45
N ILE A 426 -23.69 24.63 -4.42
CA ILE A 426 -22.22 24.62 -4.55
C ILE A 426 -21.56 25.91 -4.03
N GLY A 427 -22.29 26.73 -3.29
CA GLY A 427 -21.77 28.00 -2.76
C GLY A 427 -21.82 29.14 -3.77
N VAL A 428 -20.80 29.99 -3.80
CA VAL A 428 -20.71 31.13 -4.73
C VAL A 428 -19.81 30.74 -5.91
N ALA A 429 -20.37 30.69 -7.10
CA ALA A 429 -19.66 30.32 -8.32
C ALA A 429 -20.08 31.20 -9.52
N THR A 430 -19.34 31.11 -10.62
CA THR A 430 -19.80 31.62 -11.92
C THR A 430 -20.69 30.59 -12.59
N ASN A 431 -21.50 31.00 -13.58
CA ASN A 431 -22.33 30.05 -14.34
C ASN A 431 -21.48 28.93 -14.94
N ASN A 432 -20.38 29.24 -15.63
CA ASN A 432 -19.55 28.22 -16.26
C ASN A 432 -18.93 27.23 -15.27
N VAL A 433 -18.58 27.68 -14.06
CA VAL A 433 -18.11 26.79 -12.99
C VAL A 433 -19.23 25.86 -12.55
N ALA A 434 -20.44 26.38 -12.35
CA ALA A 434 -21.61 25.59 -11.99
C ALA A 434 -21.94 24.54 -13.07
N GLU A 435 -21.91 24.92 -14.35
CA GLU A 435 -22.18 24.02 -15.49
C GLU A 435 -21.19 22.85 -15.53
N TYR A 436 -19.90 23.12 -15.34
CA TYR A 436 -18.89 22.06 -15.27
C TYR A 436 -19.07 21.16 -14.05
N GLN A 437 -19.39 21.73 -12.88
CA GLN A 437 -19.63 20.95 -11.67
C GLN A 437 -20.89 20.08 -11.79
N ALA A 438 -21.94 20.57 -12.44
CA ALA A 438 -23.14 19.80 -12.74
C ALA A 438 -22.84 18.60 -13.65
N LEU A 439 -22.04 18.83 -14.70
CA LEU A 439 -21.58 17.76 -15.57
C LEU A 439 -20.78 16.70 -14.81
N ILE A 440 -19.81 17.14 -13.99
CA ILE A 440 -18.95 16.23 -13.21
C ILE A 440 -19.81 15.37 -12.28
N ALA A 441 -20.67 15.99 -11.48
CA ALA A 441 -21.56 15.28 -10.56
C ALA A 441 -22.51 14.32 -11.31
N GLY A 442 -23.02 14.73 -12.48
CA GLY A 442 -23.85 13.88 -13.32
C GLY A 442 -23.11 12.66 -13.90
N LEU A 443 -21.84 12.83 -14.28
CA LEU A 443 -21.00 11.74 -14.79
C LEU A 443 -20.61 10.77 -13.67
N GLU A 444 -20.26 11.28 -12.48
CA GLU A 444 -20.00 10.47 -11.28
C GLU A 444 -21.24 9.63 -10.93
N MET A 445 -22.42 10.26 -10.89
CA MET A 445 -23.71 9.57 -10.71
C MET A 445 -23.92 8.46 -11.76
N ALA A 446 -23.63 8.71 -13.04
CA ALA A 446 -23.77 7.68 -14.08
C ALA A 446 -22.79 6.50 -13.90
N LEU A 447 -21.55 6.77 -13.46
CA LEU A 447 -20.55 5.74 -13.20
C LEU A 447 -20.91 4.89 -11.97
N ASP A 448 -21.47 5.50 -10.93
CA ASP A 448 -21.95 4.79 -9.74
C ASP A 448 -23.07 3.79 -10.05
N HIS A 449 -23.89 4.09 -11.08
CA HIS A 449 -24.91 3.17 -11.61
C HIS A 449 -24.35 2.12 -12.58
N GLY A 450 -23.04 2.09 -12.82
CA GLY A 450 -22.41 1.15 -13.75
C GLY A 450 -22.85 1.37 -15.20
N VAL A 451 -23.14 2.61 -15.60
CA VAL A 451 -23.54 2.93 -16.98
C VAL A 451 -22.36 2.75 -17.94
N HIS A 452 -22.59 2.04 -19.05
CA HIS A 452 -21.56 1.78 -20.07
C HIS A 452 -21.77 2.56 -21.37
N SER A 453 -23.02 2.94 -21.68
CA SER A 453 -23.40 3.75 -22.85
C SER A 453 -24.30 4.91 -22.41
N LEU A 454 -23.86 6.15 -22.66
CA LEU A 454 -24.46 7.36 -22.12
C LEU A 454 -24.57 8.48 -23.16
N ILE A 455 -25.72 9.14 -23.22
CA ILE A 455 -25.88 10.41 -23.94
C ILE A 455 -26.10 11.52 -22.92
N VAL A 456 -25.16 12.46 -22.86
CA VAL A 456 -25.22 13.63 -22.00
C VAL A 456 -25.82 14.81 -22.77
N TYR A 457 -26.81 15.45 -22.18
CA TYR A 457 -27.47 16.64 -22.68
C TYR A 457 -27.21 17.83 -21.74
N ALA A 458 -26.69 18.92 -22.28
CA ALA A 458 -26.47 20.17 -21.56
C ALA A 458 -26.89 21.36 -22.44
N ASP A 459 -27.38 22.43 -21.85
CA ASP A 459 -27.78 23.67 -22.55
C ASP A 459 -26.67 24.74 -22.60
N SER A 460 -25.55 24.50 -21.90
CA SER A 460 -24.33 25.30 -22.07
C SER A 460 -23.56 24.94 -23.35
N GLU A 461 -23.82 25.67 -24.43
CA GLU A 461 -23.10 25.50 -25.71
C GLU A 461 -21.58 25.64 -25.54
N LEU A 462 -21.12 26.50 -24.61
CA LEU A 462 -19.70 26.67 -24.32
C LEU A 462 -19.06 25.37 -23.80
N VAL A 463 -19.67 24.76 -22.77
CA VAL A 463 -19.16 23.53 -22.13
C VAL A 463 -19.19 22.38 -23.12
N VAL A 464 -20.29 22.21 -23.86
CA VAL A 464 -20.43 21.16 -24.88
C VAL A 464 -19.37 21.31 -25.98
N ARG A 465 -19.12 22.54 -26.47
CA ARG A 465 -18.08 22.79 -27.48
C ARG A 465 -16.67 22.58 -26.95
N GLN A 466 -16.40 22.90 -25.68
CA GLN A 466 -15.10 22.65 -25.06
C GLN A 466 -14.84 21.15 -24.92
N LEU A 467 -15.81 20.38 -24.44
CA LEU A 467 -15.67 18.94 -24.24
C LEU A 467 -15.56 18.14 -25.53
N ASN A 468 -16.25 18.58 -26.59
CA ASN A 468 -16.11 18.02 -27.93
C ASN A 468 -14.83 18.50 -28.66
N GLY A 469 -13.93 19.21 -27.98
CA GLY A 469 -12.64 19.66 -28.52
C GLY A 469 -12.74 20.78 -29.55
N GLN A 470 -13.91 21.40 -29.71
CA GLN A 470 -14.13 22.49 -30.67
C GLN A 470 -13.55 23.81 -30.15
N TYR A 471 -13.67 24.07 -28.84
CA TYR A 471 -13.16 25.27 -28.18
C TYR A 471 -12.09 24.95 -27.14
N LYS A 472 -11.11 25.87 -26.98
CA LYS A 472 -10.08 25.76 -25.94
C LYS A 472 -10.56 26.36 -24.62
N VAL A 473 -10.23 25.72 -23.50
CA VAL A 473 -10.42 26.27 -22.15
C VAL A 473 -9.21 27.11 -21.79
N LYS A 474 -9.40 28.43 -21.63
CA LYS A 474 -8.31 29.38 -21.34
C LYS A 474 -8.25 29.81 -19.88
N GLU A 475 -9.37 29.77 -19.18
CA GLU A 475 -9.45 30.17 -17.78
C GLU A 475 -8.85 29.05 -16.89
N PRO A 476 -7.89 29.36 -16.00
CA PRO A 476 -7.26 28.35 -15.15
C PRO A 476 -8.24 27.53 -14.31
N THR A 477 -9.24 28.18 -13.70
CA THR A 477 -10.24 27.51 -12.84
C THR A 477 -11.11 26.54 -13.64
N LEU A 478 -11.57 26.95 -14.83
CA LEU A 478 -12.33 26.06 -15.71
C LEU A 478 -11.46 24.94 -16.30
N ARG A 479 -10.16 25.15 -16.44
CA ARG A 479 -9.25 24.11 -16.95
C ARG A 479 -9.19 22.91 -16.01
N VAL A 480 -9.13 23.15 -14.70
CA VAL A 480 -9.16 22.09 -13.68
C VAL A 480 -10.45 21.28 -13.79
N LEU A 481 -11.60 21.96 -13.87
CA LEU A 481 -12.91 21.29 -14.00
C LEU A 481 -13.06 20.56 -15.34
N TYR A 482 -12.56 21.15 -16.42
CA TYR A 482 -12.53 20.51 -17.73
C TYR A 482 -11.70 19.22 -17.74
N GLU A 483 -10.54 19.23 -17.10
CA GLU A 483 -9.67 18.06 -16.98
C GLU A 483 -10.34 16.95 -16.15
N GLN A 484 -11.06 17.32 -15.07
CA GLN A 484 -11.88 16.40 -14.29
C GLN A 484 -13.03 15.79 -15.11
N ALA A 485 -13.81 16.61 -15.83
CA ALA A 485 -14.89 16.12 -16.69
C ALA A 485 -14.34 15.20 -17.80
N GLN A 486 -13.21 15.55 -18.42
CA GLN A 486 -12.56 14.72 -19.43
C GLN A 486 -12.05 13.38 -18.87
N ARG A 487 -11.67 13.32 -17.59
CA ARG A 487 -11.30 12.06 -16.92
C ARG A 487 -12.51 11.14 -16.79
N LEU A 488 -13.62 11.64 -16.26
CA LEU A 488 -14.86 10.86 -16.08
C LEU A 488 -15.40 10.38 -17.44
N LEU A 489 -15.36 11.23 -18.46
CA LEU A 489 -15.75 10.83 -19.82
C LEU A 489 -14.89 9.71 -20.41
N ARG A 490 -13.62 9.57 -19.99
CA ARG A 490 -12.75 8.47 -20.43
C ARG A 490 -13.08 7.13 -19.75
N GLU A 491 -13.75 7.17 -18.61
CA GLU A 491 -14.20 5.97 -17.90
C GLU A 491 -15.46 5.36 -18.52
N LEU A 492 -16.20 6.14 -19.31
CA LEU A 492 -17.37 5.68 -20.06
C LEU A 492 -16.97 5.15 -21.45
N PRO A 493 -17.18 3.85 -21.75
CA PRO A 493 -16.79 3.23 -23.03
C PRO A 493 -17.47 3.84 -24.26
N ASP A 494 -18.72 4.29 -24.10
CA ASP A 494 -19.53 4.88 -25.16
C ASP A 494 -20.28 6.11 -24.60
N VAL A 495 -19.75 7.30 -24.85
CA VAL A 495 -20.36 8.55 -24.37
C VAL A 495 -20.47 9.58 -25.48
N GLN A 496 -21.64 10.22 -25.58
CA GLN A 496 -21.90 11.35 -26.47
C GLN A 496 -22.33 12.56 -25.67
N ILE A 497 -21.80 13.74 -26.01
CA ILE A 497 -22.22 15.00 -25.38
C ILE A 497 -22.91 15.84 -26.44
N LYS A 498 -24.18 16.16 -26.20
CA LYS A 498 -25.06 16.92 -27.10
C LYS A 498 -25.53 18.19 -26.41
N HIS A 499 -25.57 19.26 -27.21
CA HIS A 499 -26.21 20.50 -26.78
C HIS A 499 -27.71 20.41 -27.02
N VAL A 500 -28.51 20.83 -26.04
CA VAL A 500 -29.96 20.97 -26.16
C VAL A 500 -30.41 22.39 -25.82
N PRO A 501 -31.48 22.91 -26.46
CA PRO A 501 -32.08 24.18 -26.04
C PRO A 501 -32.58 24.10 -24.59
N ARG A 502 -32.58 25.23 -23.86
CA ARG A 502 -33.01 25.30 -22.46
C ARG A 502 -34.45 24.82 -22.25
N GLU A 503 -35.32 24.97 -23.25
CA GLU A 503 -36.70 24.45 -23.21
C GLU A 503 -36.79 22.92 -23.17
N GLN A 504 -35.69 22.23 -23.48
CA GLN A 504 -35.56 20.77 -23.42
C GLN A 504 -34.78 20.30 -22.18
N ASN A 505 -34.23 21.22 -21.38
CA ASN A 505 -33.46 20.93 -20.15
C ASN A 505 -34.19 21.36 -18.86
N VAL A 506 -35.53 21.46 -18.92
CA VAL A 506 -36.37 22.07 -17.87
C VAL A 506 -36.24 21.40 -16.51
N GLU A 507 -36.10 20.07 -16.47
CA GLU A 507 -35.98 19.36 -15.19
C GLU A 507 -34.62 19.58 -14.52
N ALA A 508 -33.53 19.63 -15.28
CA ALA A 508 -32.22 19.96 -14.74
C ALA A 508 -32.19 21.41 -14.21
N ASP A 509 -32.78 22.36 -14.94
CA ASP A 509 -32.93 23.76 -14.48
C ASP A 509 -33.80 23.87 -13.21
N ARG A 510 -34.87 23.05 -13.11
CA ARG A 510 -35.69 22.95 -11.89
C ARG A 510 -34.87 22.48 -10.70
N LEU A 511 -34.01 21.47 -10.88
CA LEU A 511 -33.13 20.94 -9.84
C LEU A 511 -32.15 22.01 -9.36
N VAL A 512 -31.49 22.73 -10.27
CA VAL A 512 -30.59 23.86 -9.96
C VAL A 512 -31.30 24.91 -9.10
N ASN A 513 -32.48 25.36 -9.53
CA ASN A 513 -33.23 26.39 -8.81
C ASN A 513 -33.68 25.90 -7.44
N SER A 514 -34.10 24.63 -7.33
CA SER A 514 -34.50 24.05 -6.05
C SER A 514 -33.34 24.02 -5.04
N ALA A 515 -32.12 23.70 -5.49
CA ALA A 515 -30.94 23.68 -4.64
C ALA A 515 -30.57 25.07 -4.11
N ILE A 516 -30.60 26.09 -4.98
CA ILE A 516 -30.31 27.48 -4.60
C ILE A 516 -31.38 28.04 -3.65
N ASP A 517 -32.65 27.68 -3.84
CA ASP A 517 -33.74 28.11 -2.96
C ASP A 517 -33.73 27.40 -1.61
N ALA A 518 -33.39 26.12 -1.56
CA ALA A 518 -33.27 25.35 -0.33
C ALA A 518 -32.13 25.85 0.57
N ALA A 519 -31.04 26.35 -0.02
CA ALA A 519 -29.88 26.88 0.69
C ALA A 519 -30.07 28.29 1.29
N ARG A 520 -31.19 28.98 1.00
CA ARG A 520 -31.48 30.28 1.62
C ARG A 520 -31.96 30.10 3.07
N PRO A 521 -31.40 30.82 4.05
CA PRO A 521 -32.01 30.87 5.38
C PRO A 521 -33.42 31.43 5.25
N ARG A 522 -34.41 30.71 5.79
CA ARG A 522 -35.78 31.24 5.96
C ARG A 522 -35.67 32.55 6.73
N ARG A 523 -36.10 33.65 6.11
CA ARG A 523 -36.20 34.96 6.76
C ARG A 523 -37.14 34.93 7.95
#